data_AF-A0A957JR52-F1
#
_entry.id   AF-A0A957JR52-F1
#
_cell.length_a   1.000
_cell.length_b   1.000
_cell.length_c   1.000
_cell.angle_alpha   90.00
_cell.angle_beta   90.00
_cell.angle_gamma   90.00
#
_symmetry.space_group_name_H-M   'P 1'
#
loop_
_entity.id
_entity.type
_entity.pdbx_description
1 polymer ?
#
loop_
_entity_poly.entity_id
_entity_poly.type
_entity_poly.pdbx_seq_one_letter_code
_entity_poly.pdbx_strand_id
1 'polypeptide(L)'
;RLLQFLETASGRPVPPGVKRAISRWGERGVEGRLEEVVILRVREAAILDILRNNAQTQGFIGESLGDFAAVVRQQDWQPLLETTARLGLLLDIAIG
;
A
#
# COMPACT_ATOMS: atom_id res chain seq x y z
N ARG A 1 14.11 22.61 -12.40
CA ARG A 1 14.38 21.87 -13.67
C ARG A 1 13.18 21.91 -14.62
N LEU A 2 11.96 21.49 -14.22
CA LEU A 2 10.77 21.49 -15.08
C LEU A 2 10.31 22.89 -15.55
N LEU A 3 10.24 23.89 -14.65
CA LEU A 3 9.81 25.25 -15.02
C LEU A 3 10.74 25.92 -16.04
N GLN A 4 12.05 25.78 -15.83
CA GLN A 4 13.07 26.30 -16.74
C GLN A 4 12.96 25.63 -18.12
N PHE A 5 12.72 24.32 -18.18
CA PHE A 5 12.47 23.62 -19.43
C PHE A 5 11.24 24.16 -20.17
N LEU A 6 10.13 24.41 -19.47
CA LEU A 6 8.91 24.98 -20.07
C LEU A 6 9.12 26.41 -20.59
N GLU A 7 9.88 27.23 -19.87
CA GLU A 7 10.23 28.59 -20.30
C GLU A 7 11.11 28.56 -21.57
N THR A 8 12.09 27.66 -21.63
CA THR A 8 12.95 27.48 -22.81
C THR A 8 12.16 26.96 -24.01
N ALA A 9 11.29 25.97 -23.83
CA ALA A 9 10.52 25.38 -24.93
C ALA A 9 9.42 26.30 -25.49
N SER A 10 8.82 27.13 -24.64
CA SER A 10 7.73 28.04 -25.06
C SER A 10 8.23 29.42 -25.52
N GLY A 11 9.50 29.76 -25.25
CA GLY A 11 10.07 31.07 -25.54
C GLY A 11 9.39 32.22 -24.77
N ARG A 12 8.60 31.91 -23.74
CA ARG A 12 7.83 32.86 -22.95
C ARG A 12 7.86 32.45 -21.46
N PRO A 13 7.75 33.40 -20.53
CA PRO A 13 7.68 33.08 -19.11
C PRO A 13 6.42 32.24 -18.82
N VAL A 14 6.58 31.20 -18.00
CA VAL A 14 5.46 30.34 -17.61
C VAL A 14 4.47 31.15 -16.76
N PRO A 15 3.16 31.14 -17.10
CA PRO A 15 2.16 31.92 -16.38
C PRO A 15 2.12 31.61 -14.88
N PRO A 16 1.83 32.60 -14.01
CA PRO A 16 1.84 32.41 -12.56
C PRO A 16 0.93 31.29 -12.06
N GLY A 17 -0.21 31.07 -12.72
CA GLY A 17 -1.14 29.98 -12.39
C GLY A 17 -0.54 28.59 -12.61
N VAL A 18 0.21 28.42 -13.70
CA VAL A 18 0.87 27.16 -14.07
C VAL A 18 2.06 26.89 -13.14
N LYS A 19 2.86 27.92 -12.83
CA LYS A 19 3.92 27.83 -11.80
C LYS A 19 3.37 27.34 -10.47
N ARG A 20 2.28 27.94 -9.97
CA ARG A 20 1.63 27.53 -8.71
C ARG A 20 1.05 26.12 -8.74
N ALA A 21 0.57 25.64 -9.89
CA ALA A 21 0.04 24.28 -10.00
C ALA A 21 1.17 23.24 -9.96
N ILE A 22 2.24 23.47 -10.72
CA ILE A 22 3.42 22.59 -10.77
C ILE A 22 4.15 22.58 -9.42
N SER A 23 4.31 23.73 -8.76
CA SER A 23 4.89 23.79 -7.42
C SER A 23 4.01 23.07 -6.40
N ARG A 24 2.69 23.24 -6.43
CA ARG A 24 1.78 22.49 -5.53
C ARG A 24 1.86 20.98 -5.73
N TRP A 25 1.94 20.51 -6.97
CA TRP A 25 2.15 19.08 -7.27
C TRP A 25 3.53 18.59 -6.85
N GLY A 26 4.57 19.41 -7.02
CA GLY A 26 5.93 19.10 -6.57
C GLY A 26 6.11 19.10 -5.05
N GLU A 27 5.36 19.94 -4.34
CA GLU A 27 5.42 20.12 -2.88
C GLU A 27 4.57 19.10 -2.12
N ARG A 28 3.39 18.75 -2.64
CA ARG A 28 2.45 17.82 -1.95
C ARG A 28 2.61 16.36 -2.36
N GLY A 29 3.32 16.10 -3.46
CA GLY A 29 3.44 14.75 -4.01
C GLY A 29 2.08 14.17 -4.44
N VAL A 30 2.03 12.85 -4.51
CA VAL A 30 0.79 12.10 -4.77
C VAL A 30 -0.03 12.09 -3.48
N GLU A 31 -1.21 12.73 -3.48
CA GLU A 31 -2.08 12.86 -2.29
C GLU A 31 -2.74 11.53 -1.86
N GLY A 32 -2.64 10.49 -2.68
CA GLY A 32 -3.09 9.13 -2.35
C GLY A 32 -2.84 8.15 -3.50
N ARG A 33 -2.68 6.88 -3.18
CA ARG A 33 -2.52 5.79 -4.15
C ARG A 33 -3.61 4.75 -3.93
N LEU A 34 -4.23 4.32 -5.02
CA LEU A 34 -5.09 3.14 -5.03
C LEU A 34 -4.24 1.92 -5.35
N GLU A 35 -4.42 0.86 -4.58
CA GLU A 35 -3.72 -0.41 -4.74
C GLU A 35 -4.74 -1.55 -4.69
N GLU A 36 -4.58 -2.54 -5.58
CA GLU A 36 -5.31 -3.80 -5.47
C GLU A 36 -4.58 -4.69 -4.46
N VAL A 37 -5.25 -4.98 -3.35
CA VAL A 37 -4.68 -5.75 -2.25
C VAL A 37 -5.71 -6.72 -1.67
N VAL A 38 -5.22 -7.75 -0.99
CA VAL A 38 -6.06 -8.63 -0.17
C VAL A 38 -6.02 -8.13 1.26
N ILE A 39 -7.18 -8.00 1.89
CA ILE A 39 -7.27 -7.62 3.31
C ILE A 39 -7.38 -8.89 4.14
N LEU A 40 -6.36 -9.16 4.97
CA LEU A 40 -6.46 -10.14 6.04
C LEU A 40 -7.18 -9.51 7.22
N ARG A 41 -8.37 -10.01 7.54
CA ARG A 41 -9.13 -9.61 8.73
C ARG A 41 -9.11 -10.74 9.76
N VAL A 42 -8.79 -10.41 11.00
CA VAL A 42 -8.80 -11.35 12.12
C VAL A 42 -9.85 -10.92 13.15
N ARG A 43 -10.37 -11.86 13.93
CA ARG A 43 -11.30 -11.56 15.04
C ARG A 43 -10.59 -11.04 16.28
N GLU A 44 -9.35 -11.48 16.48
CA GLU A 44 -8.54 -11.16 17.64
C GLU A 44 -7.20 -10.57 17.18
N ALA A 45 -6.82 -9.39 17.70
CA ALA A 45 -5.59 -8.70 17.32
C ALA A 45 -4.33 -9.56 17.56
N ALA A 46 -4.36 -10.41 18.60
CA ALA A 46 -3.27 -11.33 18.92
C ALA A 46 -2.93 -12.29 17.76
N ILE A 47 -3.88 -12.61 16.87
CA ILE A 47 -3.60 -13.44 15.69
C ILE A 47 -2.67 -12.70 14.71
N LEU A 48 -2.86 -11.40 14.50
CA LEU A 48 -1.94 -10.63 13.66
C LEU A 48 -0.55 -10.56 14.30
N ASP A 49 -0.46 -10.45 15.62
CA ASP A 49 0.82 -10.46 16.32
C ASP A 49 1.54 -11.81 16.18
N ILE A 50 0.83 -12.92 16.29
CA ILE A 50 1.39 -14.26 16.02
C ILE A 50 1.93 -14.34 14.59
N LEU A 51 1.17 -13.88 13.61
CA LEU A 51 1.57 -13.94 12.20
C LEU A 51 2.77 -13.02 11.88
N ARG A 52 2.85 -11.85 12.51
CA ARG A 52 3.98 -10.91 12.35
C ARG A 52 5.26 -11.38 13.02
N ASN A 53 5.17 -12.14 14.11
CA ASN A 53 6.33 -12.62 14.86
C ASN A 53 6.76 -14.04 14.45
N ASN A 54 5.99 -14.73 13.61
CA ASN A 54 6.35 -16.04 13.10
C ASN A 54 7.21 -15.93 11.84
N ALA A 55 8.37 -16.58 11.85
CA ALA A 55 9.35 -16.50 10.78
C ALA A 55 8.82 -16.93 9.39
N GLN A 56 7.83 -17.82 9.34
CA GLN A 56 7.24 -18.33 8.11
C GLN A 56 6.15 -17.42 7.53
N THR A 57 5.51 -16.59 8.36
CA THR A 57 4.37 -15.76 7.94
C THR A 57 4.64 -14.26 7.94
N GLN A 58 5.66 -13.79 8.67
CA GLN A 58 5.95 -12.35 8.83
C GLN A 58 6.15 -11.63 7.49
N GLY A 59 6.68 -12.31 6.47
CA GLY A 59 6.92 -11.74 5.14
C GLY A 59 5.65 -11.49 4.33
N PHE A 60 4.53 -12.12 4.69
CA PHE A 60 3.24 -11.95 4.01
C PHE A 60 2.41 -10.79 4.58
N ILE A 61 2.72 -10.36 5.81
CA ILE A 61 1.93 -9.35 6.52
C ILE A 61 2.49 -7.96 6.21
N GLY A 62 1.74 -7.19 5.44
CA GLY A 62 2.04 -5.81 5.09
C GLY A 62 1.53 -4.81 6.12
N GLU A 63 1.12 -3.64 5.61
CA GLU A 63 0.62 -2.53 6.41
C GLU A 63 -0.60 -2.92 7.25
N SER A 64 -0.65 -2.42 8.49
CA SER A 64 -1.82 -2.57 9.37
C SER A 64 -2.92 -1.57 8.99
N LEU A 65 -4.14 -2.07 8.80
CA LEU A 65 -5.35 -1.26 8.64
C LEU A 65 -6.10 -1.18 9.98
N GLY A 66 -5.37 -0.81 11.04
CA GLY A 66 -5.82 -0.88 12.44
C GLY A 66 -5.43 -2.19 13.13
N ASP A 67 -6.07 -2.49 14.26
CA ASP A 67 -5.67 -3.57 15.16
C ASP A 67 -6.10 -4.97 14.68
N PHE A 68 -7.11 -5.04 13.81
CA PHE A 68 -7.76 -6.29 13.40
C PHE A 68 -7.61 -6.59 11.91
N ALA A 69 -6.86 -5.77 11.18
CA ALA A 69 -6.69 -5.94 9.75
C ALA A 69 -5.28 -5.58 9.29
N ALA A 70 -4.80 -6.32 8.30
CA ALA A 70 -3.55 -6.02 7.60
C ALA A 70 -3.69 -6.28 6.10
N VAL A 71 -2.85 -5.59 5.34
CA VAL A 71 -2.69 -5.79 3.91
C VAL A 71 -1.85 -7.03 3.65
N VAL A 72 -2.28 -7.84 2.68
CA VAL A 72 -1.52 -8.94 2.09
C VAL A 72 -1.44 -8.69 0.59
N ARG A 73 -0.26 -8.89 0.00
CA ARG A 73 -0.08 -8.68 -1.44
C ARG A 73 -0.89 -9.72 -2.22
N GLN A 74 -1.36 -9.35 -3.40
CA GLN A 74 -2.23 -10.19 -4.22
C GLN A 74 -1.58 -11.51 -4.66
N GLN A 75 -0.25 -11.58 -4.75
CA GLN A 75 0.47 -12.83 -5.03
C GLN A 75 0.71 -13.71 -3.79
N ASP A 76 0.54 -13.15 -2.58
CA ASP A 76 0.99 -13.77 -1.34
C ASP A 76 -0.16 -14.41 -0.53
N TRP A 77 -1.42 -14.14 -0.87
CA TRP A 77 -2.55 -14.64 -0.09
C TRP A 77 -2.71 -16.16 -0.14
N GLN A 78 -2.43 -16.80 -1.29
CA GLN A 78 -2.46 -18.26 -1.41
C GLN A 78 -1.32 -18.93 -0.62
N PRO A 79 -0.04 -18.53 -0.77
CA PRO A 79 1.03 -19.03 0.08
C PRO A 79 0.81 -18.80 1.57
N LEU A 80 0.19 -17.67 1.95
CA LEU A 80 -0.18 -17.39 3.33
C LEU A 80 -1.21 -18.39 3.86
N LEU A 81 -2.25 -18.71 3.09
CA LEU A 81 -3.25 -19.73 3.45
C LEU A 81 -2.60 -21.10 3.69
N GLU A 82 -1.74 -21.54 2.77
CA GLU A 82 -1.05 -22.82 2.89
C GLU A 82 -0.11 -22.86 4.10
N THR A 83 0.60 -21.76 4.35
CA THR A 83 1.53 -21.66 5.47
C THR A 83 0.81 -21.63 6.81
N THR A 84 -0.26 -20.84 6.92
CA THR A 84 -1.08 -20.78 8.14
C THR A 84 -1.78 -22.11 8.42
N ALA A 85 -2.30 -22.79 7.40
CA ALA A 85 -2.90 -24.12 7.55
C ALA A 85 -1.91 -25.15 8.11
N ARG A 86 -0.64 -25.14 7.64
CA ARG A 86 0.43 -26.01 8.19
C ARG A 86 0.78 -25.69 9.65
N LEU A 87 0.56 -24.45 10.08
CA LEU A 87 0.75 -24.00 11.46
C LEU A 87 -0.49 -24.21 12.34
N GLY A 88 -1.56 -24.81 11.81
CA GLY A 88 -2.82 -25.03 12.53
C GLY A 88 -3.72 -23.79 12.63
N LEU A 89 -3.44 -22.74 11.86
CA LEU A 89 -4.25 -21.54 11.77
C LEU A 89 -5.04 -21.55 10.46
N LEU A 90 -6.35 -21.75 10.54
CA LEU A 90 -7.21 -21.70 9.37
C LEU A 90 -7.62 -20.25 9.08
N LEU A 91 -7.27 -19.77 7.89
CA LEU A 91 -7.82 -18.53 7.33
C LEU A 91 -8.81 -18.92 6.22
N ASP A 92 -9.91 -18.18 6.14
CA ASP A 92 -10.96 -18.40 5.14
C ASP A 92 -10.97 -17.26 4.11
N ILE A 93 -11.51 -17.54 2.92
CA ILE A 93 -11.68 -16.58 1.85
C ILE A 93 -13.15 -16.18 1.81
N ALA A 94 -13.43 -14.94 2.21
CA ALA A 94 -14.74 -14.37 1.96
C ALA A 94 -14.89 -14.15 0.45
N ILE A 95 -15.67 -14.99 -0.21
CA ILE A 95 -16.13 -14.74 -1.58
C ILE A 95 -17.30 -13.76 -1.46
N GLY A 96 -17.07 -12.51 -1.87
CA GLY A 96 -18.10 -11.48 -2.00
C GLY A 96 -18.86 -11.61 -3.32
#